data_AF-A0A3R5QUL1-F1
#
_entry.id   AF-A0A3R5QUL1-F1
#
_cell.length_a   1.000
_cell.length_b   1.000
_cell.length_c   1.000
_cell.angle_alpha   90.00
_cell.angle_beta   90.00
_cell.angle_gamma   90.00
#
_symmetry.space_group_name_H-M   'P 1'
#
loop_
_entity.id
_entity.type
_entity.pdbx_description
1 polymer ?
#
loop_
_entity_poly.entity_id
_entity_poly.type
_entity_poly.pdbx_seq_one_letter_code
_entity_poly.pdbx_strand_id
1 'polypeptide(L)'
;MVAFVTFLALYPAFSVCYLNYFPFNKPLVRKVVYILTTSIFCIVYEYLSIKSGYFYHNKWNLWYSAVSYPALLGFMAWHLSTIRWIINKDYK
;
A
#
# COMPACT_ATOMS: atom_id res chain seq x y z
N MET A 1 3.84 19.55 -12.03
CA MET A 1 4.30 19.96 -10.67
C MET A 1 3.31 19.51 -9.59
N VAL A 2 2.00 19.77 -9.74
CA VAL A 2 0.98 19.39 -8.72
C VAL A 2 0.91 17.87 -8.46
N ALA A 3 0.88 17.05 -9.51
CA ALA A 3 0.85 15.57 -9.39
C ALA A 3 2.01 14.98 -8.57
N PHE A 4 3.22 15.53 -8.70
CA PHE A 4 4.40 15.06 -7.97
C PHE A 4 4.30 15.34 -6.46
N VAL A 5 3.84 16.54 -6.10
CA VAL A 5 3.59 16.90 -4.70
C VAL A 5 2.49 16.03 -4.11
N THR A 6 1.47 15.69 -4.90
CA THR A 6 0.42 14.75 -4.48
C THR A 6 1.00 13.37 -4.16
N PHE A 7 1.89 12.82 -4.99
CA PHE A 7 2.53 11.54 -4.66
C PHE A 7 3.37 11.61 -3.38
N LEU A 8 4.16 12.66 -3.21
CA LEU A 8 5.01 12.84 -2.03
C LEU A 8 4.20 12.97 -0.73
N ALA A 9 3.02 13.57 -0.77
CA ALA A 9 2.16 13.69 0.41
C ALA A 9 1.29 12.44 0.63
N LEU A 10 0.71 11.91 -0.44
CA LEU A 10 -0.25 10.82 -0.40
C LEU A 10 0.42 9.50 0.02
N TYR A 11 1.61 9.21 -0.51
CA TYR A 11 2.30 7.95 -0.22
C TYR A 11 2.62 7.77 1.27
N PRO A 12 3.33 8.69 1.96
CA PRO A 12 3.60 8.53 3.39
C PRO A 12 2.33 8.59 4.24
N ALA A 13 1.36 9.44 3.91
CA ALA A 13 0.09 9.50 4.63
C ALA A 13 -0.67 8.17 4.55
N PHE A 14 -0.79 7.62 3.34
CA PHE A 14 -1.40 6.31 3.11
C PHE A 14 -0.63 5.20 3.82
N SER A 15 0.70 5.19 3.74
CA SER A 15 1.54 4.18 4.38
C SER A 15 1.36 4.15 5.89
N VAL A 16 1.29 5.31 6.55
CA VAL A 16 1.03 5.42 7.99
C VAL A 16 -0.35 4.87 8.33
N CYS A 17 -1.39 5.28 7.61
CA CYS A 17 -2.74 4.78 7.83
C CYS A 17 -2.83 3.26 7.65
N TYR A 18 -2.31 2.74 6.54
CA TYR A 18 -2.32 1.31 6.24
C TYR A 18 -1.60 0.50 7.32
N LEU A 19 -0.38 0.88 7.71
CA LEU A 19 0.38 0.13 8.71
C LEU A 19 -0.25 0.23 10.10
N ASN A 20 -0.89 1.34 10.44
CA ASN A 20 -1.54 1.50 11.73
C ASN A 20 -2.76 0.56 11.89
N TYR A 21 -3.56 0.42 10.83
CA TYR A 21 -4.73 -0.47 10.84
C TYR A 21 -4.39 -1.91 10.45
N PHE A 22 -3.16 -2.19 10.00
CA PHE A 22 -2.76 -3.54 9.61
C PHE A 22 -2.84 -4.51 10.80
N PRO A 23 -3.54 -5.64 10.67
CA PRO A 23 -3.83 -6.52 11.80
C PRO A 23 -2.65 -7.46 12.13
N PHE A 24 -1.54 -6.92 12.65
CA PHE A 24 -0.29 -7.66 12.93
C PHE A 24 -0.49 -8.88 13.85
N ASN A 25 -1.35 -8.77 14.87
CA ASN A 25 -1.58 -9.81 15.88
C ASN A 25 -2.73 -10.79 15.51
N LYS A 26 -3.27 -10.71 14.29
CA LYS A 26 -4.38 -11.55 13.82
C LYS A 26 -3.89 -12.68 12.91
N PRO A 27 -4.69 -13.74 12.68
CA PRO A 27 -4.32 -14.83 11.79
C PRO A 27 -4.05 -14.35 10.36
N LEU A 28 -3.26 -15.14 9.62
CA LEU A 28 -2.83 -14.84 8.25
C LEU A 28 -4.01 -14.50 7.32
N VAL A 29 -5.14 -15.18 7.46
CA VAL A 29 -6.36 -14.92 6.66
C VAL A 29 -6.82 -13.47 6.79
N ARG A 30 -6.85 -12.90 8.01
CA ARG A 30 -7.25 -11.50 8.20
C ARG A 30 -6.25 -10.52 7.57
N LYS A 31 -4.96 -10.85 7.58
CA LYS A 31 -3.91 -10.05 6.94
C LYS A 31 -4.07 -10.06 5.42
N VAL A 32 -4.29 -11.24 4.83
CA VAL A 32 -4.48 -11.41 3.38
C VAL A 32 -5.74 -10.69 2.93
N VAL A 33 -6.88 -10.85 3.63
CA VAL A 33 -8.12 -10.13 3.30
C VAL A 33 -7.90 -8.62 3.35
N TYR A 34 -7.23 -8.12 4.40
CA TYR A 34 -6.93 -6.70 4.52
C TYR A 34 -6.08 -6.17 3.36
N ILE A 35 -5.05 -6.92 2.94
CA ILE A 35 -4.20 -6.57 1.78
C ILE A 35 -5.03 -6.55 0.50
N LEU A 36 -5.88 -7.55 0.27
CA LEU A 36 -6.70 -7.64 -0.94
C LEU A 36 -7.73 -6.51 -1.01
N THR A 37 -8.45 -6.24 0.09
CA THR A 37 -9.40 -5.12 0.15
C THR A 37 -8.72 -3.79 -0.09
N THR A 38 -7.55 -3.57 0.51
CA THR A 38 -6.76 -2.35 0.29
C THR A 38 -6.25 -2.26 -1.15
N SER A 39 -5.83 -3.37 -1.74
CA SER A 39 -5.40 -3.42 -3.15
C SER A 39 -6.53 -3.02 -4.09
N ILE A 40 -7.74 -3.51 -3.86
CA ILE A 40 -8.93 -3.11 -4.62
C ILE A 40 -9.15 -1.59 -4.47
N PHE A 41 -9.03 -1.05 -3.27
CA PHE A 41 -9.16 0.39 -3.03
C PHE A 41 -8.12 1.20 -3.83
N CYS A 42 -6.85 0.75 -3.87
CA CYS A 42 -5.80 1.38 -4.68
C CYS A 42 -6.12 1.38 -6.18
N ILE A 43 -6.61 0.25 -6.71
CA ILE A 43 -7.00 0.13 -8.13
C ILE A 43 -8.16 1.08 -8.45
N VAL A 44 -9.16 1.17 -7.58
CA VAL A 44 -10.31 2.10 -7.76
C VAL A 44 -9.83 3.55 -7.74
N TYR A 45 -8.95 3.90 -6.79
CA TYR A 45 -8.37 5.24 -6.72
C TYR A 45 -7.56 5.58 -7.98
N GLU A 46 -6.74 4.65 -8.47
CA GLU A 46 -5.97 4.81 -9.71
C GLU A 46 -6.90 5.02 -10.91
N TYR A 47 -7.94 4.20 -11.05
CA TYR A 47 -8.93 4.34 -12.12
C TYR A 47 -9.62 5.71 -12.11
N LEU A 48 -10.07 6.16 -10.94
CA LEU A 48 -10.72 7.47 -10.79
C LEU A 48 -9.75 8.62 -11.12
N SER A 49 -8.48 8.48 -10.74
CA SER A 49 -7.45 9.50 -10.97
C SER A 49 -7.02 9.59 -12.44
N ILE A 50 -7.08 8.48 -13.17
CA ILE A 50 -6.94 8.46 -14.64
C ILE A 50 -8.13 9.16 -15.28
N LYS A 51 -9.35 8.81 -14.85
CA LYS A 51 -10.59 9.37 -15.43
C LYS A 51 -10.71 10.88 -15.20
N SER A 52 -10.22 11.40 -14.08
CA SER A 52 -10.23 12.83 -13.78
C SER A 52 -9.19 13.64 -14.57
N GLY A 53 -8.32 12.98 -15.36
CA GLY A 53 -7.24 13.62 -16.10
C GLY A 53 -6.08 14.08 -15.21
N TYR A 54 -6.06 13.67 -13.94
CA TYR A 54 -5.01 14.04 -12.99
C TYR A 54 -3.72 13.25 -13.21
N PHE A 55 -3.84 11.99 -13.63
CA PHE A 55 -2.71 11.13 -14.02
C PHE A 55 -2.84 10.64 -15.45
N TYR A 56 -1.74 10.77 -16.22
CA TYR A 56 -1.62 10.23 -17.56
C TYR A 56 -0.90 8.87 -17.50
N HIS A 57 -1.64 7.78 -17.71
CA HIS A 57 -1.04 6.46 -17.89
C HIS A 57 -0.55 6.29 -19.34
N ASN A 58 0.77 6.37 -19.54
CA ASN A 58 1.40 6.04 -20.83
C ASN A 58 1.47 4.51 -21.00
N LYS A 59 0.38 3.90 -21.53
CA LYS A 59 0.28 2.46 -21.88
C LYS A 59 0.38 1.46 -20.71
N TRP A 60 0.34 1.90 -19.46
CA TRP A 60 0.32 1.01 -18.30
C TRP A 60 -1.08 0.43 -18.06
N ASN A 61 -1.20 -0.90 -18.11
CA ASN A 61 -2.47 -1.58 -17.87
C ASN A 61 -2.77 -1.72 -16.37
N LEU A 62 -4.01 -1.43 -15.98
CA LEU A 62 -4.51 -1.58 -14.61
C LEU A 62 -4.32 -3.00 -14.04
N TRP A 63 -4.22 -4.01 -14.89
CA TRP A 63 -3.91 -5.38 -14.49
C TRP A 63 -2.53 -5.53 -13.85
N TYR A 64 -1.52 -4.80 -14.35
CA TYR A 64 -0.20 -4.79 -13.73
C TYR A 64 -0.25 -4.15 -12.34
N SER A 65 -1.05 -3.09 -12.18
CA SER A 65 -1.32 -2.47 -10.88
C SER A 65 -2.03 -3.45 -9.94
N ALA A 66 -3.03 -4.19 -10.45
CA ALA A 66 -3.81 -5.13 -9.66
C ALA A 66 -2.99 -6.25 -9.04
N VAL A 67 -1.96 -6.74 -9.74
CA VAL A 67 -1.04 -7.77 -9.22
C VAL A 67 0.05 -7.17 -8.35
N SER A 68 0.51 -5.95 -8.65
CA SER A 68 1.60 -5.31 -7.90
C SER A 68 1.17 -4.77 -6.54
N TYR A 69 -0.06 -4.23 -6.39
CA TYR A 69 -0.51 -3.68 -5.10
C TYR A 69 -0.51 -4.70 -3.96
N PRO A 70 -1.05 -5.93 -4.12
CA PRO A 70 -0.99 -6.93 -3.05
C PRO A 70 0.46 -7.25 -2.62
N ALA A 71 1.38 -7.34 -3.58
CA ALA A 71 2.79 -7.60 -3.31
C ALA A 71 3.46 -6.42 -2.57
N LEU A 72 3.22 -5.18 -3.01
CA LEU A 72 3.77 -3.98 -2.39
C LEU A 72 3.25 -3.77 -0.96
N LEU A 73 1.94 -3.92 -0.75
CA LEU A 73 1.30 -3.79 0.56
C LEU A 73 1.77 -4.89 1.54
N GLY A 74 1.95 -6.12 1.03
CA GLY A 74 2.55 -7.21 1.78
C GLY A 74 4.00 -6.92 2.18
N PHE A 75 4.81 -6.45 1.23
CA PHE A 75 6.21 -6.07 1.48
C PHE A 75 6.32 -4.96 2.52
N MET A 76 5.46 -3.93 2.47
CA MET A 76 5.48 -2.83 3.43
C MET A 76 5.13 -3.29 4.85
N ALA A 77 4.14 -4.17 5.00
CA ALA A 77 3.80 -4.78 6.29
C ALA A 77 4.92 -5.69 6.81
N TRP A 78 5.54 -6.48 5.93
CA TRP A 78 6.67 -7.33 6.27
C TRP A 78 7.88 -6.50 6.74
N HIS A 79 8.23 -5.44 6.01
CA HIS A 79 9.32 -4.53 6.35
C HIS A 79 9.19 -3.98 7.78
N LEU A 80 8.01 -3.44 8.15
CA LEU A 80 7.78 -2.93 9.50
C LEU A 80 7.83 -4.05 10.55
N SER A 81 7.31 -5.23 10.23
CA SER A 81 7.38 -6.40 11.13
C SER A 81 8.83 -6.81 11.40
N THR A 82 9.69 -6.81 10.37
CA THR A 82 11.11 -7.15 10.50
C THR A 82 11.85 -6.14 11.35
N ILE A 83 11.63 -4.83 11.14
CA ILE A 83 12.24 -3.78 11.97
C ILE A 83 11.83 -3.95 13.44
N ARG A 84 10.54 -4.16 13.73
CA ARG A 84 10.06 -4.39 15.10
C ARG A 84 10.70 -5.63 15.74
N TRP A 85 10.90 -6.69 14.96
CA TRP A 85 11.55 -7.90 15.44
C TRP A 85 13.03 -7.67 15.78
N ILE A 86 13.78 -6.96 14.93
CA ILE A 86 15.20 -6.62 15.19
C ILE A 86 15.31 -5.78 16.47
N ILE A 87 14.53 -4.70 16.57
CA ILE A 87 14.56 -3.82 17.74
C ILE A 87 14.27 -4.60 19.03
N ASN A 88 13.22 -5.44 19.04
CA ASN A 88 12.89 -6.24 20.23
C ASN A 88 13.95 -7.26 20.61
N LYS A 89 14.84 -7.64 19.68
CA LYS A 89 15.98 -8.52 19.94
C LYS A 89 17.14 -7.78 20.57
N ASP A 90 17.38 -6.52 20.18
CA ASP A 90 18.47 -5.69 20.71
C ASP A 90 18.20 -5.17 22.14
N TYR A 91 16.93 -5.05 22.53
CA TYR A 91 16.53 -4.63 23.89
C TYR A 91 16.45 -5.78 24.91
N LYS A 92 16.78 -7.02 24.51
CA LYS A 92 16.84 -8.20 25.40
C LYS A 92 18.28 -8.55 25.73
#